data_AF-A0A2V9ESL1-F1
#
_entry.id   AF-A0A2V9ESL1-F1
#
_cell.length_a   1.000
_cell.length_b   1.000
_cell.length_c   1.000
_cell.angle_alpha   90.00
_cell.angle_beta   90.00
_cell.angle_gamma   90.00
#
_symmetry.space_group_name_H-M   'P 1'
#
loop_
_entity.id
_entity.type
_entity.pdbx_description
1 polymer ?
#
loop_
_entity_poly.entity_id
_entity_poly.type
_entity_poly.pdbx_seq_one_letter_code
_entity_poly.pdbx_strand_id
1 'polypeptide(L)'
;MSPFDATSQERTAVAVRMLEPPDSDGFPSWSSWEAPAPLRFNADWQGKNADPERETEVRLLWTPETLFVRFQAKYRVITVFPDAKPNGRRDQLWDRDVAEVFLQPDPFRLRLYKEFEVSPNGMWIDLDIAPGEKHDLKSGLRRRVIMNDAGKNWVAELALPMKSLVARFDAGATWRVNFYRVEGSIEPRFYSAWQPTKTPVPNFHVPEAFGELTFAQHPLPRR
;
A
#
# COMPACT_ATOMS: atom_id res chain seq x y z
N MET A 1 -37.33 -7.94 4.52
CA MET A 1 -36.25 -8.14 3.54
C MET A 1 -35.62 -6.78 3.30
N SER A 2 -34.47 -6.50 3.92
CA SER A 2 -33.81 -5.19 3.80
C SER A 2 -33.07 -5.06 2.48
N PRO A 3 -33.27 -3.98 1.73
CA PRO A 3 -32.45 -3.58 0.60
C PRO A 3 -31.47 -2.49 1.06
N PHE A 4 -30.25 -2.88 1.41
CA PHE A 4 -29.08 -2.00 1.51
C PHE A 4 -27.88 -2.91 1.19
N ASP A 5 -27.57 -3.07 -0.08
CA ASP A 5 -26.78 -2.16 -0.92
C ASP A 5 -25.44 -2.86 -1.14
N ALA A 6 -25.32 -3.42 -2.35
CA ALA A 6 -24.05 -3.85 -2.88
C ALA A 6 -23.10 -2.65 -2.84
N THR A 7 -22.18 -2.64 -1.88
CA THR A 7 -21.01 -1.77 -1.95
C THR A 7 -20.37 -2.08 -3.29
N SER A 8 -20.44 -1.14 -4.24
CA SER A 8 -19.65 -1.20 -5.46
C SER A 8 -18.22 -1.45 -5.00
N GLN A 9 -17.71 -2.68 -5.19
CA GLN A 9 -16.33 -3.00 -4.89
C GLN A 9 -15.51 -2.23 -5.90
N GLU A 10 -15.16 -1.00 -5.56
CA GLU A 10 -14.29 -0.17 -6.36
C GLU A 10 -12.98 -0.94 -6.48
N ARG A 11 -12.78 -1.52 -7.66
CA ARG A 11 -11.59 -2.32 -8.00
C ARG A 11 -10.47 -1.45 -8.50
N THR A 12 -10.66 -0.13 -8.56
CA THR A 12 -9.74 0.79 -9.19
C THR A 12 -9.22 1.77 -8.15
N ALA A 13 -7.91 1.73 -7.93
CA ALA A 13 -7.17 2.75 -7.24
C ALA A 13 -6.80 3.87 -8.24
N VAL A 14 -6.84 5.12 -7.79
CA VAL A 14 -6.51 6.27 -8.62
C VAL A 14 -5.36 7.04 -7.98
N ALA A 15 -4.22 7.09 -8.68
CA ALA A 15 -3.14 8.01 -8.35
C ALA A 15 -3.40 9.35 -9.04
N VAL A 16 -3.41 10.44 -8.27
CA VAL A 16 -3.62 11.79 -8.82
C VAL A 16 -2.28 12.48 -9.05
N ARG A 17 -2.13 13.16 -10.20
CA ARG A 17 -0.90 13.88 -10.51
C ARG A 17 -0.67 15.01 -9.52
N MET A 18 0.52 15.05 -8.94
CA MET A 18 0.95 16.14 -8.08
C MET A 18 1.30 17.37 -8.94
N LEU A 19 0.75 18.52 -8.58
CA LEU A 19 1.02 19.81 -9.27
C LEU A 19 1.95 20.70 -8.44
N GLU A 20 1.88 20.59 -7.12
CA GLU A 20 2.77 21.29 -6.20
C GLU A 20 4.13 20.58 -6.14
N PRO A 21 5.24 21.29 -5.90
CA PRO A 21 6.50 20.65 -5.59
C PRO A 21 6.41 19.88 -4.25
N PRO A 22 7.21 18.82 -4.06
CA PRO A 22 7.30 18.17 -2.77
C PRO A 22 7.89 19.12 -1.72
N ASP A 23 7.72 18.76 -0.44
CA ASP A 23 8.34 19.42 0.70
C ASP A 23 9.88 19.27 0.71
N SER A 24 10.54 19.85 1.71
CA SER A 24 12.00 19.83 1.85
C SER A 24 12.59 18.42 1.96
N ASP A 25 11.80 17.45 2.43
CA ASP A 25 12.19 16.05 2.54
C ASP A 25 11.84 15.26 1.27
N GLY A 26 11.28 15.93 0.26
CA GLY A 26 10.93 15.34 -1.03
C GLY A 26 9.65 14.49 -0.99
N PHE A 27 8.72 14.75 -0.08
CA PHE A 27 7.41 14.10 0.00
C PHE A 27 6.27 15.08 -0.33
N PRO A 28 5.07 14.62 -0.71
CA PRO A 28 3.94 15.51 -0.92
C PRO A 28 3.57 16.27 0.36
N SER A 29 3.14 17.52 0.18
CA SER A 29 2.60 18.33 1.27
C SER A 29 1.31 17.72 1.84
N TRP A 30 0.93 18.11 3.06
CA TRP A 30 -0.35 17.69 3.65
C TRP A 30 -1.53 18.06 2.74
N SER A 31 -1.53 19.26 2.13
CA SER A 31 -2.56 19.70 1.18
C SER A 31 -2.61 18.85 -0.08
N SER A 32 -1.46 18.42 -0.61
CA SER A 32 -1.42 17.54 -1.78
C SER A 32 -2.13 16.22 -1.53
N TRP A 33 -2.07 15.68 -0.31
CA TRP A 33 -2.76 14.44 0.05
C TRP A 33 -4.29 14.56 0.08
N GLU A 34 -4.85 15.78 0.12
CA GLU A 34 -6.31 16.00 0.06
C GLU A 34 -6.89 15.92 -1.36
N ALA A 35 -6.02 15.88 -2.38
CA ALA A 35 -6.40 15.79 -3.78
C ALA A 35 -7.01 14.43 -4.18
N PRO A 36 -6.35 13.27 -3.94
CA PRO A 36 -6.93 11.96 -4.26
C PRO A 36 -8.03 11.58 -3.26
N ALA A 37 -9.08 10.91 -3.76
CA ALA A 37 -10.05 10.26 -2.90
C ALA A 37 -9.37 9.09 -2.14
N PRO A 38 -9.68 8.89 -0.85
CA PRO A 38 -9.11 7.80 -0.08
C PRO A 38 -9.73 6.45 -0.44
N LEU A 39 -8.89 5.42 -0.55
CA LEU A 39 -9.31 4.03 -0.48
C LEU A 39 -9.28 3.58 0.97
N ARG A 40 -10.28 2.81 1.41
CA ARG A 40 -10.34 2.30 2.80
C ARG A 40 -10.58 0.80 2.80
N PHE A 41 -9.93 0.11 3.72
CA PHE A 41 -10.18 -1.31 3.97
C PHE A 41 -9.94 -1.66 5.44
N ASN A 42 -10.78 -2.56 5.96
CA ASN A 42 -10.76 -2.99 7.35
C ASN A 42 -11.20 -4.46 7.53
N ALA A 43 -11.44 -5.18 6.43
CA ALA A 43 -11.81 -6.59 6.42
C ALA A 43 -10.57 -7.47 6.19
N ASP A 44 -10.65 -8.71 6.67
CA ASP A 44 -9.59 -9.69 6.50
C ASP A 44 -9.36 -10.08 5.03
N TRP A 45 -8.33 -10.88 4.77
CA TRP A 45 -7.95 -11.36 3.44
C TRP A 45 -9.06 -12.16 2.72
N GLN A 46 -10.09 -12.65 3.42
CA GLN A 46 -11.27 -13.29 2.82
C GLN A 46 -12.39 -12.29 2.51
N GLY A 47 -12.24 -11.02 2.90
CA GLY A 47 -13.27 -9.99 2.85
C GLY A 47 -14.30 -10.15 3.96
N LYS A 48 -13.92 -10.77 5.07
CA LYS A 48 -14.76 -11.03 6.25
C LYS A 48 -14.21 -10.29 7.46
N ASN A 49 -14.85 -10.43 8.61
CA ASN A 49 -14.33 -9.98 9.91
C ASN A 49 -13.87 -8.52 9.92
N ALA A 50 -14.68 -7.63 9.33
CA ALA A 50 -14.38 -6.20 9.30
C ALA A 50 -14.18 -5.63 10.71
N ASP A 51 -13.08 -4.89 10.90
CA ASP A 51 -12.75 -4.23 12.16
C ASP A 51 -12.41 -2.75 11.92
N PRO A 52 -13.39 -1.83 12.07
CA PRO A 52 -13.19 -0.39 11.91
C PRO A 52 -12.13 0.24 12.82
N GLU A 53 -11.74 -0.41 13.92
CA GLU A 53 -10.66 0.05 14.80
C GLU A 53 -9.26 -0.25 14.24
N ARG A 54 -9.17 -1.09 13.22
CA ARG A 54 -7.95 -1.42 12.47
C ARG A 54 -8.04 -1.03 11.00
N GLU A 55 -8.92 -0.07 10.68
CA GLU A 55 -9.07 0.48 9.32
C GLU A 55 -7.74 1.06 8.83
N THR A 56 -7.43 0.78 7.57
CA THR A 56 -6.34 1.38 6.82
C THR A 56 -6.91 2.23 5.67
N GLU A 57 -6.46 3.47 5.61
CA GLU A 57 -6.69 4.39 4.51
C GLU A 57 -5.45 4.44 3.61
N VAL A 58 -5.65 4.46 2.29
CA VAL A 58 -4.59 4.62 1.29
C VAL A 58 -4.90 5.79 0.37
N ARG A 59 -3.89 6.61 0.09
CA ARG A 59 -3.92 7.65 -0.92
C ARG A 59 -2.71 7.56 -1.83
N LEU A 60 -2.91 7.94 -3.09
CA LEU A 60 -1.91 7.79 -4.14
C LEU A 60 -1.74 9.11 -4.89
N LEU A 61 -0.48 9.51 -5.05
CA LEU A 61 -0.09 10.66 -5.86
C LEU A 61 1.02 10.24 -6.82
N TRP A 62 1.20 10.95 -7.93
CA TRP A 62 2.31 10.66 -8.84
C TRP A 62 2.90 11.91 -9.50
N THR A 63 4.18 11.82 -9.82
CA THR A 63 4.88 12.63 -10.83
C THR A 63 5.49 11.69 -11.88
N PRO A 64 5.95 12.17 -13.04
CA PRO A 64 6.62 11.30 -14.01
C PRO A 64 7.81 10.50 -13.43
N GLU A 65 8.41 11.00 -12.35
CA GLU A 65 9.59 10.42 -11.71
C GLU A 65 9.26 9.55 -10.49
N THR A 66 8.11 9.74 -9.84
CA THR A 66 7.81 9.11 -8.54
C THR A 66 6.33 8.74 -8.39
N LEU A 67 6.06 7.51 -7.95
CA LEU A 67 4.77 7.13 -7.39
C LEU A 67 4.82 7.30 -5.88
N PHE A 68 3.90 8.07 -5.31
CA PHE A 68 3.78 8.24 -3.88
C PHE A 68 2.59 7.45 -3.33
N VAL A 69 2.82 6.75 -2.23
CA VAL A 69 1.80 5.96 -1.51
C VAL A 69 1.75 6.42 -0.08
N ARG A 70 0.57 6.81 0.41
CA ARG A 70 0.34 7.15 1.81
C ARG A 70 -0.62 6.17 2.44
N PHE A 71 -0.13 5.43 3.43
CA PHE A 71 -0.94 4.66 4.35
C PHE A 71 -1.25 5.48 5.59
N GLN A 72 -2.48 5.40 6.08
CA GLN A 72 -2.85 5.81 7.42
C GLN A 72 -3.62 4.65 8.07
N ALA A 73 -2.99 3.99 9.04
CA ALA A 73 -3.52 2.78 9.65
C ALA A 73 -3.83 3.03 11.13
N LYS A 74 -5.08 2.75 11.51
CA LYS A 74 -5.45 2.62 12.92
C LYS A 74 -4.85 1.34 13.50
N TYR A 75 -4.57 1.33 14.80
CA TYR A 75 -4.02 0.15 15.48
C TYR A 75 -4.57 0.02 16.90
N ARG A 76 -4.62 -1.21 17.40
CA ARG A 76 -4.84 -1.48 18.83
C ARG A 76 -3.52 -1.51 19.59
N VAL A 77 -2.57 -2.26 19.06
CA VAL A 77 -1.23 -2.45 19.64
C VAL A 77 -0.20 -2.47 18.51
N ILE A 78 0.86 -1.68 18.64
CA ILE A 78 1.99 -1.72 17.72
C ILE A 78 2.91 -2.87 18.12
N THR A 79 3.14 -3.79 17.18
CA THR A 79 4.16 -4.83 17.33
C THR A 79 5.21 -4.66 16.23
N VAL A 80 6.44 -4.26 16.57
CA VAL A 80 7.53 -4.06 15.60
C VAL A 80 8.76 -4.89 15.96
N PHE A 81 9.64 -5.11 14.99
CA PHE A 81 10.97 -5.65 15.28
C PHE A 81 11.83 -4.61 16.03
N PRO A 82 12.71 -5.05 16.94
CA PRO A 82 13.66 -4.18 17.62
C PRO A 82 14.89 -3.85 16.75
N ASP A 83 15.13 -4.61 15.68
CA ASP A 83 16.35 -4.58 14.89
C ASP A 83 16.09 -4.56 13.37
N ALA A 84 17.00 -3.90 12.66
CA ALA A 84 17.09 -3.87 11.21
C ALA A 84 18.54 -3.62 10.76
N LYS A 85 18.81 -3.75 9.46
CA LYS A 85 20.09 -3.29 8.86
C LYS A 85 20.24 -1.77 9.09
N PRO A 86 21.47 -1.20 9.04
CA PRO A 86 21.69 0.23 9.34
C PRO A 86 20.86 1.21 8.50
N ASN A 87 20.45 0.82 7.30
CA ASN A 87 19.58 1.63 6.43
C ASN A 87 18.07 1.43 6.71
N GLY A 88 17.71 0.69 7.76
CA GLY A 88 16.35 0.32 8.13
C GLY A 88 15.78 -0.87 7.35
N ARG A 89 16.52 -1.52 6.45
CA ARG A 89 16.02 -2.70 5.74
C ARG A 89 15.85 -3.88 6.70
N ARG A 90 14.70 -4.55 6.66
CA ARG A 90 14.42 -5.76 7.47
C ARG A 90 13.70 -6.80 6.63
N ASP A 91 14.31 -7.97 6.49
CA ASP A 91 13.69 -9.10 5.77
C ASP A 91 12.55 -9.69 6.62
N GLN A 92 11.52 -10.28 6.01
CA GLN A 92 10.36 -10.85 6.72
C GLN A 92 9.59 -9.85 7.60
N LEU A 93 9.44 -8.60 7.13
CA LEU A 93 8.82 -7.54 7.91
C LEU A 93 7.34 -7.86 8.26
N TRP A 94 6.65 -8.61 7.40
CA TRP A 94 5.30 -9.16 7.57
C TRP A 94 5.08 -10.07 8.79
N ASP A 95 6.13 -10.51 9.49
CA ASP A 95 6.00 -11.23 10.77
C ASP A 95 5.61 -10.30 11.94
N ARG A 96 5.52 -8.99 11.68
CA ARG A 96 5.13 -7.94 12.62
C ARG A 96 4.15 -6.97 11.95
N ASP A 97 3.85 -5.87 12.63
CA ASP A 97 3.01 -4.82 12.08
C ASP A 97 3.65 -4.21 10.84
N VAL A 98 2.95 -4.30 9.72
CA VAL A 98 3.41 -3.78 8.43
C VAL A 98 2.25 -3.28 7.58
N ALA A 99 2.51 -2.30 6.72
CA ALA A 99 1.65 -1.94 5.59
C ALA A 99 2.40 -2.25 4.29
N GLU A 100 1.69 -2.81 3.31
CA GLU A 100 2.29 -3.33 2.09
C GLU A 100 1.55 -2.82 0.85
N VAL A 101 2.30 -2.55 -0.22
CA VAL A 101 1.76 -2.28 -1.55
C VAL A 101 2.42 -3.20 -2.57
N PHE A 102 1.60 -3.93 -3.31
CA PHE A 102 2.05 -4.83 -4.36
C PHE A 102 1.66 -4.22 -5.71
N LEU A 103 2.65 -4.00 -6.58
CA LEU A 103 2.48 -3.28 -7.85
C LEU A 103 2.87 -4.18 -9.02
N GLN A 104 1.97 -4.31 -9.98
CA GLN A 104 2.20 -5.01 -11.24
C GLN A 104 2.02 -4.04 -12.41
N PRO A 105 3.10 -3.37 -12.87
CA PRO A 105 3.02 -2.43 -13.99
C PRO A 105 2.69 -3.04 -15.34
N ASP A 106 3.10 -4.30 -15.58
CA ASP A 106 2.78 -5.05 -16.79
C ASP A 106 1.62 -6.02 -16.50
N PRO A 107 0.37 -5.70 -16.91
CA PRO A 107 -0.79 -6.53 -16.61
C PRO A 107 -0.74 -7.90 -17.30
N PHE A 108 0.06 -8.06 -18.36
CA PHE A 108 0.16 -9.31 -19.12
C PHE A 108 1.11 -10.33 -18.47
N ARG A 109 1.99 -9.88 -17.57
CA ARG A 109 2.90 -10.74 -16.81
C ARG A 109 2.37 -10.97 -15.39
N LEU A 110 1.24 -11.69 -15.32
CA LEU A 110 0.39 -11.86 -14.12
C LEU A 110 1.11 -12.24 -12.82
N ARG A 111 2.30 -12.84 -12.86
CA ARG A 111 3.01 -13.31 -11.66
C ARG A 111 4.35 -12.63 -11.43
N LEU A 112 4.58 -11.51 -12.11
CA LEU A 112 5.73 -10.65 -11.89
C LEU A 112 5.27 -9.31 -11.36
N TYR A 113 5.60 -9.03 -10.11
CA TYR A 113 5.18 -7.80 -9.45
C TYR A 113 6.21 -7.38 -8.42
N LYS A 114 6.06 -6.15 -7.95
CA LYS A 114 6.95 -5.52 -6.99
C LYS A 114 6.23 -5.43 -5.67
N GLU A 115 6.94 -5.69 -4.60
CA GLU A 115 6.43 -5.71 -3.23
C GLU A 115 7.22 -4.68 -2.42
N PHE A 116 6.48 -3.81 -1.73
CA PHE A 116 7.04 -2.78 -0.87
C PHE A 116 6.34 -2.82 0.46
N GLU A 117 7.12 -2.82 1.52
CA GLU A 117 6.59 -2.92 2.87
C GLU A 117 7.23 -1.88 3.78
N VAL A 118 6.45 -1.39 4.73
CA VAL A 118 6.90 -0.43 5.74
C VAL A 118 6.22 -0.71 7.07
N SER A 119 7.01 -0.71 8.15
CA SER A 119 6.52 -0.88 9.50
C SER A 119 6.30 0.46 10.21
N PRO A 120 5.53 0.49 11.32
CA PRO A 120 5.32 1.68 12.13
C PRO A 120 6.58 2.37 12.66
N ASN A 121 7.71 1.66 12.74
CA ASN A 121 9.01 2.23 13.13
C ASN A 121 9.92 2.56 11.94
N GLY A 122 9.40 2.58 10.71
CA GLY A 122 10.12 2.99 9.51
C GLY A 122 11.11 1.96 8.95
N MET A 123 11.10 0.73 9.48
CA MET A 123 11.77 -0.38 8.82
C MET A 123 11.03 -0.71 7.52
N TRP A 124 11.75 -1.26 6.56
CA TRP A 124 11.21 -1.44 5.22
C TRP A 124 11.85 -2.62 4.49
N ILE A 125 11.18 -3.07 3.44
CA ILE A 125 11.75 -3.97 2.44
C ILE A 125 11.15 -3.64 1.07
N ASP A 126 11.91 -3.92 0.03
CA ASP A 126 11.44 -3.93 -1.35
C ASP A 126 11.91 -5.19 -2.08
N LEU A 127 11.02 -5.77 -2.88
CA LEU A 127 11.25 -7.03 -3.55
C LEU A 127 10.71 -7.02 -4.98
N ASP A 128 11.41 -7.71 -5.87
CA ASP A 128 10.95 -8.10 -7.19
C ASP A 128 10.52 -9.58 -7.11
N ILE A 129 9.24 -9.84 -7.33
CA ILE A 129 8.62 -11.14 -7.09
C ILE A 129 8.40 -11.86 -8.41
N ALA A 130 8.78 -13.14 -8.45
CA ALA A 130 8.47 -14.07 -9.53
C ALA A 130 8.02 -15.43 -8.99
N PRO A 131 7.43 -16.31 -9.81
CA PRO A 131 7.02 -17.64 -9.34
C PRO A 131 8.19 -18.41 -8.70
N GLY A 132 8.12 -18.62 -7.38
CA GLY A 132 9.16 -19.31 -6.62
C GLY A 132 10.40 -18.49 -6.27
N GLU A 133 10.43 -17.20 -6.62
CA GLU A 133 11.61 -16.34 -6.44
C GLU A 133 11.23 -14.99 -5.81
N LYS A 134 12.12 -14.49 -4.93
CA LYS A 134 12.07 -13.16 -4.35
C LYS A 134 13.46 -12.54 -4.42
N HIS A 135 13.60 -11.42 -5.12
CA HIS A 135 14.88 -10.73 -5.29
C HIS A 135 14.84 -9.33 -4.68
N ASP A 136 15.97 -8.86 -4.14
CA ASP A 136 16.10 -7.48 -3.68
C ASP A 136 15.94 -6.51 -4.85
N LEU A 137 14.87 -5.70 -4.85
CA LEU A 137 14.59 -4.77 -5.94
C LEU A 137 15.57 -3.59 -5.98
N LYS A 138 16.06 -3.13 -4.82
CA LYS A 138 16.95 -1.96 -4.68
C LYS A 138 16.39 -0.73 -5.40
N SER A 139 15.11 -0.49 -5.22
CA SER A 139 14.31 0.55 -5.90
C SER A 139 14.80 1.98 -5.68
N GLY A 140 15.49 2.22 -4.56
CA GLY A 140 15.75 3.57 -4.08
C GLY A 140 14.54 4.18 -3.35
N LEU A 141 13.60 3.36 -2.87
CA LEU A 141 12.48 3.75 -2.02
C LEU A 141 12.94 4.70 -0.91
N ARG A 142 12.23 5.83 -0.79
CA ARG A 142 12.29 6.70 0.40
C ARG A 142 10.99 6.57 1.17
N ARG A 143 11.07 6.68 2.49
CA ARG A 143 9.95 6.49 3.40
C ARG A 143 9.97 7.51 4.53
N ARG A 144 8.79 7.93 4.98
CA ARG A 144 8.56 8.76 6.17
C ARG A 144 7.46 8.13 6.99
N VAL A 145 7.64 8.03 8.30
CA VAL A 145 6.65 7.47 9.22
C VAL A 145 6.35 8.44 10.34
N ILE A 146 5.07 8.60 10.67
CA ILE A 146 4.57 9.50 11.71
C ILE A 146 3.68 8.67 12.64
N MET A 147 4.04 8.60 13.92
CA MET A 147 3.24 7.95 14.95
C MET A 147 2.30 8.96 15.61
N ASN A 148 1.05 8.55 15.83
CA ASN A 148 0.06 9.31 16.61
C ASN A 148 -0.56 8.40 17.68
N ASP A 149 0.11 8.32 18.83
CA ASP A 149 -0.31 7.45 19.94
C ASP A 149 -1.65 7.87 20.57
N ALA A 150 -1.90 9.18 20.64
CA ALA A 150 -3.15 9.71 21.19
C ALA A 150 -4.35 9.35 20.29
N GLY A 151 -4.16 9.43 18.97
CA GLY A 151 -5.17 9.09 17.97
C GLY A 151 -5.18 7.61 17.56
N LYS A 152 -4.32 6.76 18.15
CA LYS A 152 -4.16 5.33 17.83
C LYS A 152 -4.07 5.06 16.32
N ASN A 153 -3.25 5.84 15.63
CA ASN A 153 -2.95 5.64 14.22
C ASN A 153 -1.50 5.97 13.88
N TRP A 154 -1.01 5.42 12.79
CA TRP A 154 0.29 5.75 12.22
C TRP A 154 0.15 6.00 10.73
N VAL A 155 1.00 6.89 10.22
CA VAL A 155 1.07 7.25 8.81
C VAL A 155 2.40 6.78 8.26
N ALA A 156 2.39 6.12 7.11
CA ALA A 156 3.59 5.88 6.33
C ALA A 156 3.43 6.43 4.92
N GLU A 157 4.42 7.20 4.50
CA GLU A 157 4.52 7.75 3.16
C GLU A 157 5.71 7.10 2.47
N LEU A 158 5.47 6.55 1.28
CA LEU A 158 6.47 5.94 0.42
C LEU A 158 6.62 6.79 -0.84
N ALA A 159 7.86 7.05 -1.23
CA ALA A 159 8.22 7.65 -2.51
C ALA A 159 8.98 6.60 -3.32
N LEU A 160 8.30 6.04 -4.32
CA LEU A 160 8.78 4.96 -5.18
C LEU A 160 9.30 5.54 -6.50
N PRO A 161 10.60 5.47 -6.79
CA PRO A 161 11.13 5.96 -8.06
C PRO A 161 10.52 5.21 -9.24
N MET A 162 9.88 5.92 -10.17
CA MET A 162 9.11 5.33 -11.27
C MET A 162 9.97 4.41 -12.15
N LYS A 163 11.24 4.78 -12.34
CA LYS A 163 12.24 3.98 -13.06
C LYS A 163 12.52 2.60 -12.46
N SER A 164 12.24 2.40 -11.17
CA SER A 164 12.35 1.10 -10.50
C SER A 164 11.12 0.22 -10.70
N LEU A 165 10.00 0.84 -11.09
CA LEU A 165 8.72 0.21 -11.29
C LEU A 165 8.56 -0.25 -12.74
N VAL A 166 8.86 0.65 -13.69
CA VAL A 166 8.70 0.40 -15.13
C VAL A 166 9.82 1.08 -15.92
N ALA A 167 10.24 0.46 -17.02
CA ALA A 167 11.30 1.00 -17.88
C ALA A 167 10.92 2.34 -18.53
N ARG A 168 9.66 2.47 -18.96
CA ARG A 168 9.09 3.70 -19.49
C ARG A 168 7.70 3.89 -18.89
N PHE A 169 7.55 4.95 -18.11
CA PHE A 169 6.26 5.29 -17.52
C PHE A 169 5.33 5.91 -18.56
N ASP A 170 4.08 5.45 -18.54
CA ASP A 170 2.97 5.98 -19.33
C ASP A 170 1.76 6.14 -18.41
N ALA A 171 1.32 7.38 -18.20
CA ALA A 171 0.16 7.68 -17.36
C ALA A 171 -1.17 7.20 -17.99
N GLY A 172 -1.18 6.85 -19.28
CA GLY A 172 -2.32 6.20 -19.93
C GLY A 172 -2.40 4.69 -19.67
N ALA A 173 -1.36 4.08 -19.11
CA ALA A 173 -1.35 2.65 -18.81
C ALA A 173 -2.11 2.34 -17.51
N THR A 174 -2.82 1.21 -17.49
CA THR A 174 -3.39 0.64 -16.28
C THR A 174 -2.43 -0.37 -15.70
N TRP A 175 -2.11 -0.22 -14.42
CA TRP A 175 -1.36 -1.20 -13.65
C TRP A 175 -2.32 -2.07 -12.83
N ARG A 176 -1.82 -3.17 -12.26
CA ARG A 176 -2.54 -3.88 -11.19
C ARG A 176 -1.91 -3.57 -9.84
N VAL A 177 -2.73 -3.45 -8.80
CA VAL A 177 -2.27 -3.12 -7.45
C VAL A 177 -3.10 -3.83 -6.39
N ASN A 178 -2.49 -4.06 -5.23
CA ASN A 178 -3.22 -4.31 -4.00
C ASN A 178 -2.49 -3.70 -2.80
N PHE A 179 -3.24 -3.53 -1.71
CA PHE A 179 -2.77 -2.95 -0.46
C PHE A 179 -3.11 -3.88 0.68
N TYR A 180 -2.15 -4.07 1.59
CA TYR A 180 -2.29 -5.00 2.70
C TYR A 180 -1.86 -4.37 4.01
N ARG A 181 -2.38 -4.93 5.11
CA ARG A 181 -2.04 -4.58 6.48
C ARG A 181 -1.93 -5.86 7.29
N VAL A 182 -0.81 -6.03 7.99
CA VAL A 182 -0.67 -7.06 9.04
C VAL A 182 -0.59 -6.37 10.39
N GLU A 183 -1.34 -6.83 11.39
CA GLU A 183 -1.23 -6.35 12.78
C GLU A 183 -1.24 -7.52 13.77
N GLY A 184 -0.29 -7.51 14.70
CA GLY A 184 -0.24 -8.43 15.84
C GLY A 184 1.07 -9.18 15.99
N SER A 185 1.27 -9.75 17.19
CA SER A 185 2.48 -10.44 17.60
C SER A 185 2.39 -11.98 17.54
N ILE A 186 1.18 -12.54 17.70
CA ILE A 186 0.91 -13.97 17.82
C ILE A 186 -0.37 -14.29 17.03
N GLU A 187 -0.42 -15.48 16.41
CA GLU A 187 -1.61 -15.93 15.70
C GLU A 187 -2.83 -16.15 16.60
N PRO A 188 -4.06 -15.90 16.11
CA PRO A 188 -4.36 -15.33 14.81
C PRO A 188 -4.10 -13.81 14.76
N ARG A 189 -3.29 -13.38 13.78
CA ARG A 189 -3.04 -11.95 13.53
C ARG A 189 -4.10 -11.34 12.61
N PHE A 190 -4.14 -10.02 12.52
CA PHE A 190 -4.98 -9.33 11.54
C PHE A 190 -4.26 -9.32 10.20
N TYR A 191 -4.87 -9.93 9.18
CA TYR A 191 -4.36 -9.92 7.81
C TYR A 191 -5.43 -9.30 6.94
N SER A 192 -5.26 -8.03 6.62
CA SER A 192 -6.28 -7.21 5.96
C SER A 192 -5.83 -6.84 4.55
N ALA A 193 -6.78 -6.79 3.63
CA ALA A 193 -6.52 -6.54 2.22
C ALA A 193 -7.58 -5.60 1.62
N TRP A 194 -7.16 -4.68 0.75
CA TRP A 194 -8.10 -3.85 -0.01
C TRP A 194 -8.91 -4.71 -0.99
N GLN A 195 -8.25 -5.49 -1.84
CA GLN A 195 -8.89 -6.55 -2.62
C GLN A 195 -8.65 -7.91 -1.94
N PRO A 196 -9.69 -8.56 -1.42
CA PRO A 196 -9.55 -9.85 -0.75
C PRO A 196 -8.98 -10.95 -1.66
N THR A 197 -8.00 -11.70 -1.15
CA THR A 197 -7.40 -12.84 -1.87
C THR A 197 -8.26 -14.10 -1.79
N LYS A 198 -9.18 -14.18 -0.82
CA LYS A 198 -10.15 -15.27 -0.64
C LYS A 198 -9.52 -16.66 -0.48
N THR A 199 -8.25 -16.72 -0.07
CA THR A 199 -7.57 -17.98 0.20
C THR A 199 -8.01 -18.58 1.54
N PRO A 200 -7.94 -19.92 1.71
CA PRO A 200 -8.33 -20.57 2.96
C PRO A 200 -7.50 -20.15 4.18
N VAL A 201 -6.24 -19.77 3.95
CA VAL A 201 -5.28 -19.27 4.94
C VAL A 201 -4.73 -17.92 4.48
N PRO A 202 -4.19 -17.05 5.37
CA PRO A 202 -3.60 -15.78 4.97
C PRO A 202 -2.54 -15.97 3.88
N ASN A 203 -2.78 -15.35 2.73
CA ASN A 203 -1.84 -15.33 1.61
C ASN A 203 -2.12 -14.09 0.75
N PHE A 204 -1.15 -13.19 0.69
CA PHE A 204 -1.23 -11.97 -0.12
C PHE A 204 -0.66 -12.14 -1.54
N HIS A 205 0.14 -13.18 -1.79
CA HIS A 205 0.77 -13.47 -3.08
C HIS A 205 -0.21 -14.12 -4.08
N VAL A 206 -1.36 -13.47 -4.30
CA VAL A 206 -2.43 -13.87 -5.23
C VAL A 206 -2.65 -12.72 -6.22
N PRO A 207 -1.77 -12.56 -7.22
CA PRO A 207 -1.84 -11.41 -8.13
C PRO A 207 -3.13 -11.39 -8.96
N GLU A 208 -3.81 -12.51 -9.13
CA GLU A 208 -5.16 -12.57 -9.72
C GLU A 208 -6.18 -11.73 -8.95
N ALA A 209 -5.99 -11.52 -7.64
CA ALA A 209 -6.86 -10.70 -6.81
C ALA A 209 -6.57 -9.20 -6.88
N PHE A 210 -5.44 -8.78 -7.49
CA PHE A 210 -5.11 -7.35 -7.56
C PHE A 210 -6.19 -6.56 -8.31
N GLY A 211 -6.50 -5.38 -7.78
CA GLY A 211 -7.31 -4.39 -8.47
C GLY A 211 -6.52 -3.70 -9.58
N GLU A 212 -7.09 -2.66 -10.13
CA GLU A 212 -6.49 -1.78 -11.12
C GLU A 212 -5.92 -0.53 -10.43
N LEU A 213 -4.86 0.02 -11.01
CA LEU A 213 -4.32 1.34 -10.67
C LEU A 213 -4.28 2.18 -11.95
N THR A 214 -4.93 3.34 -11.90
CA THR A 214 -4.95 4.32 -12.98
C THR A 214 -4.33 5.64 -12.53
N PHE A 215 -3.80 6.42 -13.48
CA PHE A 215 -3.06 7.65 -13.22
C PHE A 215 -3.84 8.86 -13.77
N ALA A 216 -4.54 9.57 -12.89
CA ALA A 216 -5.32 10.74 -13.27
C ALA A 216 -4.44 12.00 -13.34
N GLN A 217 -4.66 12.86 -14.36
CA GLN A 217 -3.98 14.16 -14.48
C GLN A 217 -4.51 15.21 -13.49
N HIS A 218 -5.75 15.05 -13.06
CA HIS A 218 -6.44 15.94 -12.12
C HIS A 218 -7.22 15.11 -11.10
N PRO A 219 -7.54 15.67 -9.92
CA PRO A 219 -8.48 15.04 -9.00
C PRO A 219 -9.80 14.71 -9.70
N LEU A 220 -10.36 13.54 -9.42
CA LEU A 220 -11.71 13.23 -9.86
C LEU A 220 -12.72 14.09 -9.06
N PRO A 221 -13.86 14.46 -9.65
CA PRO A 221 -14.91 15.17 -8.92
C PRO A 221 -15.31 14.37 -7.68
N ARG A 222 -15.37 15.03 -6.51
CA ARG A 222 -15.87 14.40 -5.29
C ARG A 222 -17.35 14.04 -5.52
N ARG A 223 -17.67 12.74 -5.44
CA ARG A 223 -19.05 12.26 -5.47
C ARG A 223 -19.76 12.53 -4.15
#